data_AF-R4LKP7-F1
#
_entry.id   AF-R4LKP7-F1
#
_cell.length_a   1.000
_cell.length_b   1.000
_cell.length_c   1.000
_cell.angle_alpha   90.00
_cell.angle_beta   90.00
_cell.angle_gamma   90.00
#
_symmetry.space_group_name_H-M   'P 1'
#
loop_
_entity.id
_entity.type
_entity.pdbx_description
1 polymer ?
#
loop_
_entity_poly.entity_id
_entity_poly.type
_entity_poly.pdbx_seq_one_letter_code
_entity_poly.pdbx_strand_id
1 'polypeptide(L)' 'MDGREYAMRWGRALVLTVAAGSCSVETFIRYRGTRRDLGVGRLVVSAAPDDVVHVHARTGWANHMPLRPVLASSR' A
#
# COMPACT_ATOMS: atom_id res chain seq x y z
N MET A 1 1.11 -2.70 -8.58
CA MET A 1 0.52 -4.04 -8.73
C MET A 1 -0.27 -4.02 -10.01
N ASP A 2 -0.04 -4.94 -10.97
CA ASP A 2 -0.95 -5.40 -12.08
C ASP A 2 -2.00 -4.46 -12.72
N GLY A 3 -1.90 -3.15 -12.52
CA GLY A 3 -2.97 -2.18 -12.72
C GLY A 3 -4.15 -2.26 -11.74
N ARG A 4 -4.14 -3.16 -10.73
CA ARG A 4 -5.31 -3.33 -9.84
C ARG A 4 -5.24 -2.49 -8.57
N GLU A 5 -6.38 -1.90 -8.25
CA GLU A 5 -6.62 -1.17 -7.01
C GLU A 5 -7.44 -2.02 -6.04
N TYR A 6 -7.12 -1.91 -4.76
CA TYR A 6 -7.81 -2.63 -3.69
C TYR A 6 -8.29 -1.64 -2.63
N ALA A 7 -9.54 -1.80 -2.19
CA ALA A 7 -10.08 -0.97 -1.12
C ALA A 7 -9.62 -1.49 0.25
N MET A 8 -9.10 -0.58 1.07
CA MET A 8 -8.70 -0.85 2.46
C MET A 8 -9.68 -0.16 3.43
N ARG A 9 -9.95 -0.78 4.57
CA ARG A 9 -10.68 -0.15 5.69
C ARG A 9 -9.68 0.42 6.69
N TRP A 10 -9.95 1.60 7.21
CA TRP A 10 -9.17 2.21 8.28
C TRP A 10 -9.00 1.27 9.47
N GLY A 11 -7.78 1.18 9.98
CA GLY A 11 -7.45 0.33 11.14
C GLY A 11 -7.48 -1.18 10.89
N ARG A 12 -7.69 -1.64 9.64
CA ARG A 12 -7.64 -3.05 9.28
C ARG A 12 -6.53 -3.34 8.28
N ALA A 13 -5.84 -4.45 8.47
CA ALA A 13 -4.87 -4.95 7.50
C ALA A 13 -5.58 -5.41 6.23
N LEU A 14 -4.95 -5.14 5.09
CA LEU A 14 -5.30 -5.73 3.79
C LEU A 14 -4.19 -6.72 3.44
N VAL A 15 -4.56 -7.97 3.17
CA VAL A 15 -3.62 -9.03 2.78
C VAL A 15 -3.79 -9.30 1.29
N LEU A 16 -2.70 -9.25 0.54
CA LEU A 16 -2.68 -9.44 -0.91
C LEU A 16 -1.65 -10.51 -1.25
N THR A 17 -2.03 -11.47 -2.09
CA THR A 17 -1.10 -12.42 -2.68
C THR A 17 -0.47 -11.79 -3.92
N VAL A 18 0.85 -11.74 -3.98
CA VAL A 18 1.61 -11.21 -5.12
C VAL A 18 2.51 -12.29 -5.69
N ALA A 19 2.81 -12.20 -6.98
CA ALA A 19 3.80 -13.09 -7.60
C ALA A 19 5.20 -12.80 -7.04
N ALA A 20 6.04 -13.84 -6.99
CA ALA A 20 7.45 -13.70 -6.63
C ALA A 20 8.17 -12.74 -7.61
N GLY A 21 9.14 -11.98 -7.09
CA GLY A 21 9.90 -10.97 -7.81
C GLY A 21 9.76 -9.58 -7.20
N SER A 22 10.08 -8.54 -7.98
CA SER A 22 9.96 -7.16 -7.54
C SER A 22 8.54 -6.65 -7.77
N CYS A 23 7.91 -6.14 -6.71
CA CYS A 23 6.57 -5.59 -6.71
C CYS A 23 6.59 -4.13 -6.27
N SER A 24 5.88 -3.27 -7.00
CA SER A 24 5.62 -1.88 -6.60
C SER A 24 4.26 -1.79 -5.93
N VAL A 25 4.27 -1.36 -4.67
CA VAL A 25 3.10 -1.08 -3.86
C VAL A 25 2.89 0.43 -3.80
N GLU A 26 1.70 0.87 -4.16
CA GLU A 26 1.29 2.27 -4.07
C GLU A 26 0.08 2.40 -3.16
N THR A 27 0.05 3.46 -2.36
CA THR A 27 -1.06 3.75 -1.45
C THR A 27 -1.49 5.18 -1.63
N PHE A 28 -2.80 5.43 -1.63
CA PHE A 28 -3.41 6.74 -1.85
C PHE A 28 -4.78 6.83 -1.18
N ILE A 29 -5.31 8.04 -1.10
CA ILE A 29 -6.69 8.33 -0.69
C ILE A 29 -7.43 8.87 -1.92
N ARG A 30 -8.60 8.31 -2.21
CA ARG A 30 -9.51 8.81 -3.25
C ARG A 30 -10.89 9.06 -2.65
N TYR A 31 -11.36 10.31 -2.75
CA TYR A 31 -12.71 10.67 -2.29
C TYR A 31 -13.75 10.23 -3.32
N ARG A 32 -14.93 9.82 -2.83
CA ARG A 32 -16.06 9.46 -3.69
C ARG A 32 -16.40 10.62 -4.63
N GLY A 33 -16.57 10.32 -5.92
CA GLY A 33 -16.87 11.31 -6.94
C GLY A 33 -15.66 12.09 -7.47
N THR A 34 -14.45 11.80 -6.98
CA THR A 34 -13.20 12.39 -7.51
C THR A 34 -12.37 11.35 -8.23
N ARG A 35 -11.58 11.79 -9.22
CA ARG A 35 -10.58 10.96 -9.92
C ARG A 35 -9.15 11.21 -9.44
N ARG A 36 -8.98 12.06 -8.43
CA ARG A 36 -7.66 12.50 -7.98
C ARG A 36 -7.17 11.61 -6.85
N ASP A 37 -5.97 11.10 -7.01
CA ASP A 37 -5.26 10.36 -5.97
C ASP A 37 -4.49 11.34 -5.09
N LEU A 38 -4.78 11.28 -3.79
CA LEU A 38 -4.17 12.14 -2.79
C LEU A 38 -3.21 11.33 -1.94
N GLY A 39 -2.11 11.97 -1.55
CA GLY A 39 -1.15 11.33 -0.68
C GLY A 39 -0.57 10.04 -1.28
N VAL A 40 -0.22 10.05 -2.57
CA VAL A 40 0.41 8.88 -3.20
C VAL A 40 1.76 8.61 -2.53
N GLY A 41 1.93 7.41 -1.99
CA GLY A 41 3.22 6.89 -1.54
C GLY A 41 3.53 5.57 -2.23
N ARG A 42 4.82 5.31 -2.46
CA ARG A 42 5.30 4.14 -3.20
C ARG A 42 6.38 3.42 -2.43
N LEU A 43 6.33 2.09 -2.45
CA LEU A 43 7.34 1.19 -1.90
C LEU A 43 7.61 0.08 -2.92
N VAL A 44 8.88 -0.16 -3.22
CA VAL A 44 9.31 -1.32 -3.99
C VAL A 44 9.73 -2.41 -3.02
N VAL A 45 9.17 -3.59 -3.20
CA VAL A 45 9.41 -4.77 -2.38
C VAL A 45 9.94 -5.86 -3.28
N SER A 46 10.95 -6.59 -2.84
CA SER A 46 11.35 -7.86 -3.47
C SER A 46 10.84 -9.00 -2.59
N ALA A 47 10.09 -9.94 -3.17
CA ALA A 47 9.58 -11.12 -2.48
C ALA A 47 10.04 -12.39 -3.20
N ALA A 48 10.59 -13.35 -2.47
CA ALA A 48 10.85 -14.70 -2.97
C ALA A 48 9.56 -15.53 -3.02
N PRO A 49 9.55 -16.71 -3.68
CA PRO A 49 8.47 -17.67 -3.51
C PRO A 49 8.25 -17.98 -2.02
N ASP A 50 6.98 -18.05 -1.62
CA ASP A 50 6.54 -18.32 -0.24
C ASP A 50 6.84 -17.24 0.82
N ASP A 51 7.44 -16.11 0.43
CA ASP A 51 7.63 -14.97 1.33
C ASP A 51 6.29 -14.35 1.74
N VAL A 52 6.15 -14.07 3.03
CA VAL A 52 5.05 -13.28 3.57
C VAL A 52 5.57 -11.87 3.87
N VAL A 53 5.29 -10.93 2.96
CA VAL A 53 5.63 -9.52 3.18
C VAL A 53 4.44 -8.78 3.77
N HIS A 54 4.65 -8.21 4.95
CA HIS A 54 3.69 -7.33 5.58
C HIS A 54 4.02 -5.87 5.25
N VAL A 55 3.06 -5.14 4.68
CA VAL A 55 3.19 -3.71 4.37
C VAL A 55 2.13 -2.92 5.13
N HIS A 56 2.55 -1.86 5.82
CA HIS A 56 1.67 -0.93 6.53
C HIS A 56 1.62 0.40 5.79
N ALA A 57 0.41 0.94 5.63
CA ALA A 57 0.22 2.30 5.13
C ALA A 57 0.16 3.28 6.32
N ARG A 58 1.13 4.18 6.44
CA ARG A 58 1.18 5.21 7.50
C ARG A 58 0.70 6.54 6.98
N THR A 59 -0.29 7.12 7.65
CA THR A 59 -0.75 8.49 7.36
C THR A 59 0.25 9.53 7.86
N GLY A 60 0.44 10.58 7.06
CA GLY A 60 0.96 11.85 7.57
C GLY A 60 -0.07 12.56 8.47
N TRP A 61 0.29 13.72 9.00
CA TRP A 61 -0.58 14.49 9.90
C TRP A 61 -1.80 15.14 9.19
N ALA A 62 -1.80 15.17 7.86
CA ALA A 62 -2.90 15.70 7.05
C ALA A 62 -3.21 14.77 5.85
N ASN A 63 -4.47 14.78 5.40
CA ASN A 63 -4.98 13.90 4.33
C ASN A 63 -4.30 14.09 2.95
N HIS A 64 -3.66 15.23 2.72
CA HIS A 64 -2.95 15.51 1.47
C HIS A 64 -1.49 15.04 1.49
N MET A 65 -0.98 14.65 2.66
CA MET A 65 0.37 14.10 2.75
C MET A 65 0.43 12.67 2.21
N PRO A 66 1.60 12.22 1.71
CA PRO A 66 1.79 10.84 1.29
C PRO A 66 1.39 9.85 2.38
N LEU A 67 0.43 8.98 2.06
CA LEU A 67 0.19 7.74 2.76
C LEU A 67 1.39 6.85 2.43
N ARG A 68 2.31 6.66 3.38
CA ARG A 68 3.59 5.99 3.12
C ARG A 68 3.45 4.50 3.36
N PRO A 69 3.60 3.64 2.34
CA PRO A 69 3.75 2.21 2.56
C PRO A 69 5.13 1.95 3.16
N VAL A 70 5.18 1.17 4.24
CA VAL A 70 6.40 0.73 4.93
C VAL A 70 6.33 -0.75 5.21
N LEU A 71 7.46 -1.45 5.21
CA LEU A 71 7.52 -2.83 5.68
C LEU A 71 7.13 -2.88 7.16
N ALA A 72 6.29 -3.83 7.55
CA ALA A 72 6.04 -4.11 8.95
C ALA A 72 7.29 -4.78 9.52
N SER A 73 7.86 -4.20 10.59
CA SER A 73 8.85 -4.95 11.38
C SER A 73 8.16 -6.10 12.08
N SER A 74 8.72 -7.31 11.95
CA SER A 74 8.42 -8.43 12.84
C SER A 74 8.66 -7.96 14.28
N ARG A 75 7.61 -7.98 15.11
CA ARG A 75 7.75 -7.87 16.56
C ARG A 75 7.69 -9.26 17.16
#